data_AF-G5R2M2-F1
#
_entry.id   AF-G5R2M2-F1
#
_cell.length_a   1.000
_cell.length_b   1.000
_cell.length_c   1.000
_cell.angle_alpha   90.00
_cell.angle_beta   90.00
_cell.angle_gamma   90.00
#
_symmetry.space_group_name_H-M   'P 1'
#
loop_
_entity.id
_entity.type
_entity.pdbx_description
1 polymer ?
#
loop_
_entity_poly.entity_id
_entity_poly.type
_entity_poly.pdbx_seq_one_letter_code
_entity_poly.pdbx_strand_id
1 'polypeptide(L)'
;QKDLPDLYVDLSTVGEGYAADHLARLMEQEGIARYLVSVGGALSSRGMNAQGLPWRVAIQKPTDRENAVQAIVDINGHGISTSGSYRNYYELDGKRISHVIDPQTGRRSRY
;
A
#
# COMPACT_ATOMS: atom_id res chain seq x y z
N GLN A 1 -25.59 5.37 -9.31
CA GLN A 1 -26.17 6.70 -9.57
C GLN A 1 -25.64 7.64 -8.49
N LYS A 2 -25.28 8.88 -8.83
CA LYS A 2 -24.80 9.88 -7.85
C LYS A 2 -25.90 10.92 -7.67
N ASP A 3 -26.15 11.33 -6.43
CA ASP A 3 -27.18 12.33 -6.11
C ASP A 3 -26.66 13.77 -6.28
N LEU A 4 -25.34 13.93 -6.43
CA LEU A 4 -24.64 15.18 -6.70
C LEU A 4 -23.98 15.07 -8.09
N PRO A 5 -24.45 15.83 -9.10
CA PRO A 5 -23.94 15.73 -10.47
C PRO A 5 -22.42 15.96 -10.60
N ASP A 6 -21.89 16.92 -9.85
CA ASP A 6 -20.47 17.33 -9.95
C ASP A 6 -19.54 16.51 -9.03
N LEU A 7 -20.07 15.52 -8.30
CA LEU A 7 -19.28 14.70 -7.40
C LEU A 7 -18.31 13.81 -8.20
N TYR A 8 -17.01 14.01 -8.00
CA TYR A 8 -15.97 13.13 -8.52
C TYR A 8 -15.54 12.13 -7.45
N VAL A 9 -15.44 10.85 -7.82
CA VAL A 9 -14.96 9.78 -6.94
C VAL A 9 -13.58 9.36 -7.40
N ASP A 10 -12.60 9.49 -6.53
CA ASP A 10 -11.24 9.03 -6.75
C ASP A 10 -10.95 7.82 -5.86
N LEU A 11 -10.63 6.68 -6.49
CA LEU A 11 -10.33 5.41 -5.82
C LEU A 11 -8.83 5.12 -5.74
N SER A 12 -7.97 6.09 -6.07
CA SER A 12 -6.52 5.89 -6.13
C SER A 12 -5.95 5.29 -4.84
N THR A 13 -6.50 5.64 -3.67
CA THR A 13 -6.00 5.13 -2.38
C THR A 13 -6.51 3.72 -1.98
N VAL A 14 -7.51 3.18 -2.69
CA VAL A 14 -8.09 1.85 -2.38
C VAL A 14 -7.86 0.83 -3.50
N GLY A 15 -7.60 1.30 -4.73
CA GLY A 15 -7.45 0.45 -5.91
C GLY A 15 -6.35 -0.60 -5.79
N GLU A 16 -5.18 -0.22 -5.26
CA GLU A 16 -4.05 -1.15 -5.07
C GLU A 16 -4.40 -2.28 -4.10
N GLY A 17 -5.05 -1.95 -2.98
CA GLY A 17 -5.50 -2.95 -2.00
C GLY A 17 -6.52 -3.93 -2.59
N TYR A 18 -7.51 -3.41 -3.33
CA TYR A 18 -8.49 -4.24 -4.03
C TYR A 18 -7.82 -5.20 -5.03
N ALA A 19 -6.86 -4.70 -5.80
CA ALA A 19 -6.14 -5.52 -6.78
C ALA A 19 -5.30 -6.62 -6.11
N ALA A 20 -4.64 -6.31 -4.99
CA ALA A 20 -3.90 -7.31 -4.20
C ALA A 20 -4.83 -8.41 -3.67
N ASP A 21 -5.98 -8.05 -3.12
CA ASP A 21 -6.98 -9.01 -2.63
C ASP A 21 -7.58 -9.86 -3.76
N HIS A 22 -7.77 -9.28 -4.95
CA HIS A 22 -8.25 -10.00 -6.11
C HIS A 22 -7.21 -11.00 -6.64
N LEU A 23 -5.93 -10.61 -6.66
CA LEU A 23 -4.85 -11.53 -7.02
C LEU A 23 -4.70 -12.67 -6.01
N ALA A 24 -4.83 -12.40 -4.71
CA ALA A 24 -4.82 -13.45 -3.69
C ALA A 24 -5.94 -14.48 -3.93
N ARG A 25 -7.17 -14.01 -4.22
CA ARG A 25 -8.29 -14.90 -4.58
C ARG A 25 -8.03 -15.69 -5.86
N LEU A 26 -7.40 -15.08 -6.87
CA LEU A 26 -7.02 -15.79 -8.09
C LEU A 26 -6.02 -16.92 -7.79
N MET A 27 -5.01 -16.67 -6.93
CA MET A 27 -4.08 -17.73 -6.53
C MET A 27 -4.82 -18.93 -5.92
N GLU A 28 -5.79 -18.66 -5.04
CA GLU A 28 -6.60 -19.72 -4.42
C GLU A 28 -7.46 -20.47 -5.44
N GLN A 29 -8.05 -19.78 -6.41
CA GLN A 29 -8.84 -20.38 -7.50
C GLN A 29 -7.99 -21.29 -8.40
N GLU A 30 -6.72 -20.93 -8.62
CA GLU A 30 -5.74 -21.73 -9.37
C GLU A 30 -5.12 -22.86 -8.54
N GLY A 31 -5.59 -23.09 -7.30
CA GLY A 31 -5.08 -24.15 -6.43
C GLY A 31 -3.70 -23.85 -5.81
N ILE A 32 -3.23 -22.61 -5.89
CA ILE A 32 -1.95 -22.16 -5.33
C ILE A 32 -2.16 -21.82 -3.86
N ALA A 33 -1.78 -22.73 -2.97
CA ALA A 33 -1.98 -22.57 -1.52
C ALA A 33 -0.88 -21.74 -0.81
N ARG A 34 0.20 -21.38 -1.52
CA ARG A 34 1.37 -20.68 -0.96
C ARG A 34 1.77 -19.53 -1.87
N TYR A 35 1.58 -18.29 -1.44
CA TYR A 35 1.86 -17.12 -2.25
C TYR A 35 2.15 -15.87 -1.41
N LEU A 36 2.82 -14.91 -2.05
CA LEU A 36 2.90 -13.51 -1.65
C LEU A 36 2.55 -12.69 -2.89
N VAL A 37 1.49 -11.89 -2.80
CA VAL A 37 1.06 -10.98 -3.87
C VAL A 37 1.36 -9.54 -3.47
N SER A 38 1.66 -8.71 -4.45
CA SER A 38 1.97 -7.29 -4.26
C SER A 38 1.45 -6.47 -5.44
N VAL A 39 0.77 -5.36 -5.14
CA VAL A 39 0.36 -4.33 -6.09
C VAL A 39 0.72 -2.99 -5.48
N GLY A 40 1.72 -2.31 -6.04
CA GLY A 40 2.22 -1.05 -5.49
C GLY A 40 2.71 -1.22 -4.06
N GLY A 41 2.08 -0.47 -3.12
CA GLY A 41 2.37 -0.56 -1.69
C GLY A 41 1.52 -1.57 -0.93
N ALA A 42 0.55 -2.23 -1.58
CA ALA A 42 -0.36 -3.20 -0.96
C ALA A 42 0.11 -4.64 -1.19
N LEU A 43 0.11 -5.46 -0.13
CA LEU A 43 0.54 -6.85 -0.15
C LEU A 43 -0.45 -7.75 0.59
N SER A 44 -0.50 -9.02 0.20
CA SER A 44 -1.22 -10.09 0.89
C SER A 44 -0.44 -11.40 0.76
N SER A 45 -0.47 -12.27 1.77
CA SER A 45 0.26 -13.54 1.74
C SER A 45 -0.52 -14.71 2.32
N ARG A 46 -0.18 -15.91 1.86
CA ARG A 46 -0.68 -17.17 2.41
C ARG A 46 0.39 -18.25 2.42
N GLY A 47 0.42 -19.04 3.49
CA GLY A 47 1.32 -20.20 3.61
C GLY A 47 2.78 -19.82 3.84
N MET A 48 3.67 -20.66 3.32
CA MET A 48 5.12 -20.55 3.51
C MET A 48 5.84 -20.37 2.17
N ASN A 49 7.01 -19.75 2.20
CA ASN A 49 7.92 -19.66 1.07
C ASN A 49 8.54 -21.04 0.72
N ALA A 50 9.39 -21.06 -0.32
CA ALA A 50 10.05 -22.28 -0.79
C ALA A 50 10.97 -22.95 0.25
N GLN A 51 11.41 -22.20 1.26
CA GLN A 51 12.23 -22.71 2.37
C GLN A 51 11.37 -23.24 3.55
N GLY A 52 10.04 -23.23 3.44
CA GLY A 52 9.15 -23.65 4.51
C GLY A 52 9.00 -22.62 5.65
N LEU A 53 9.44 -21.38 5.42
CA LEU A 53 9.33 -20.28 6.39
C LEU A 53 8.19 -19.33 6.01
N PRO A 54 7.62 -18.58 6.98
CA PRO A 54 6.64 -17.55 6.67
C PRO A 54 7.17 -16.51 5.69
N TRP A 55 6.27 -15.92 4.91
CA TRP A 55 6.63 -14.81 4.04
C TRP A 55 7.09 -13.62 4.88
N ARG A 56 8.29 -13.12 4.59
CA ARG A 56 8.88 -11.99 5.30
C ARG A 56 8.62 -10.70 4.53
N VAL A 57 7.81 -9.81 5.09
CA VAL A 57 7.54 -8.48 4.51
C VAL A 57 8.29 -7.44 5.32
N ALA A 58 9.18 -6.70 4.65
CA ALA A 58 9.97 -5.64 5.28
C ALA A 58 9.24 -4.30 5.22
N ILE A 59 9.09 -3.66 6.38
CA ILE A 59 8.64 -2.26 6.50
C ILE A 59 9.89 -1.39 6.49
N GLN A 60 9.98 -0.46 5.55
CA GLN A 60 11.12 0.45 5.43
C GLN A 60 11.05 1.59 6.44
N LYS A 61 12.20 2.07 6.91
CA LYS A 61 12.27 3.33 7.67
C LYS A 61 11.85 4.48 6.75
N PRO A 62 10.99 5.41 7.21
CA PRO A 62 10.52 6.53 6.40
C PRO A 62 11.59 7.63 6.34
N THR A 63 12.76 7.33 5.78
CA THR A 63 13.86 8.28 5.58
C THR A 63 14.27 8.29 4.12
N ASP A 64 14.78 9.44 3.66
CA ASP A 64 15.31 9.68 2.33
C ASP A 64 16.82 9.40 2.21
N ARG A 65 17.50 9.12 3.33
CA ARG A 65 18.96 8.99 3.38
C ARG A 65 19.44 7.56 3.17
N GLU A 66 18.70 6.56 3.62
CA GLU A 66 19.10 5.14 3.53
C GLU A 66 17.91 4.20 3.35
N ASN A 67 18.08 3.19 2.49
CA ASN A 67 17.20 2.02 2.41
C ASN A 67 17.43 1.10 3.62
N ALA A 68 16.85 1.48 4.77
CA ALA A 68 16.96 0.71 6.00
C ALA A 68 15.62 0.01 6.31
N VAL A 69 15.70 -1.26 6.73
CA VAL A 69 14.54 -2.00 7.24
C VAL A 69 14.24 -1.54 8.67
N GLN A 70 12.99 -1.14 8.93
CA GLN A 70 12.49 -0.83 10.26
C GLN A 70 12.04 -2.09 10.99
N ALA A 71 11.27 -2.93 10.30
CA ALA A 71 10.69 -4.14 10.86
C ALA A 71 10.48 -5.19 9.76
N ILE A 72 10.40 -6.46 10.16
CA ILE A 72 9.97 -7.57 9.30
C ILE A 72 8.75 -8.19 9.96
N VAL A 73 7.67 -8.35 9.20
CA VAL A 73 6.41 -8.90 9.68
C VAL A 73 5.97 -10.10 8.85
N ASP A 74 5.27 -11.02 9.51
CA ASP A 74 4.47 -12.07 8.87
C ASP A 74 3.03 -11.58 8.77
N ILE A 75 2.47 -11.63 7.56
CA ILE A 75 1.10 -11.18 7.25
C ILE A 75 0.22 -12.34 6.76
N ASN A 76 0.62 -13.60 6.99
CA ASN A 76 -0.11 -14.76 6.50
C ASN A 76 -1.62 -14.69 6.84
N GLY A 77 -2.45 -14.77 5.80
CA GLY A 77 -3.92 -14.63 5.88
C GLY A 77 -4.43 -13.19 5.99
N HIS A 78 -3.56 -12.18 5.92
CA HIS A 78 -3.88 -10.77 6.10
C HIS A 78 -3.27 -9.91 4.97
N GLY A 79 -3.84 -8.73 4.77
CA GLY A 79 -3.28 -7.69 3.91
C GLY A 79 -2.51 -6.63 4.71
N ILE A 80 -1.49 -6.03 4.10
CA ILE A 80 -0.81 -4.84 4.61
C ILE A 80 -0.64 -3.83 3.48
N SER A 81 -0.79 -2.54 3.78
CA SER A 81 -0.48 -1.47 2.84
C SER A 81 0.21 -0.32 3.57
N THR A 82 1.19 0.31 2.92
CA THR A 82 1.91 1.46 3.49
C THR A 82 1.69 2.71 2.63
N SER A 83 1.09 3.74 3.21
CA SER A 83 1.00 5.07 2.61
C SER A 83 2.15 5.93 3.13
N GLY A 84 3.12 6.26 2.26
CA GLY A 84 4.31 7.01 2.62
C GLY A 84 4.41 8.35 1.90
N SER A 85 4.73 9.43 2.63
CA SER A 85 5.09 10.73 2.06
C SER A 85 6.58 10.86 1.74
N TYR A 86 7.40 9.85 2.04
CA TYR A 86 8.85 9.89 1.91
C TYR A 86 9.37 9.64 0.47
N ARG A 87 8.54 9.01 -0.40
CA ARG A 87 8.87 8.79 -1.82
C ARG A 87 8.03 9.64 -2.77
N ASN A 88 6.77 9.91 -2.41
CA ASN A 88 5.81 10.64 -3.24
C ASN A 88 5.46 11.99 -2.59
N TYR A 89 6.38 12.96 -2.72
CA TYR A 89 6.17 14.35 -2.33
C TYR A 89 6.67 15.30 -3.42
N TYR A 90 6.13 16.51 -3.46
CA TYR A 90 6.65 17.61 -4.26
C TYR A 90 7.28 18.65 -3.33
N GLU A 91 8.39 19.26 -3.73
CA GLU A 91 9.03 20.33 -2.96
C GLU A 91 8.72 21.69 -3.61
N LEU A 92 8.13 22.59 -2.82
CA LEU A 92 7.85 23.98 -3.23
C LEU A 92 8.29 24.91 -2.09
N ASP A 93 9.13 25.90 -2.40
CA ASP A 93 9.66 26.87 -1.44
C ASP A 93 10.30 26.21 -0.19
N GLY A 94 11.01 25.09 -0.38
CA GLY A 94 11.66 24.33 0.68
C GLY A 94 10.70 23.55 1.59
N LYS A 95 9.42 23.41 1.21
CA LYS A 95 8.41 22.64 1.95
C LYS A 95 8.00 21.40 1.18
N ARG A 96 7.88 20.27 1.90
CA ARG A 96 7.39 19.01 1.33
C ARG A 96 5.87 19.01 1.32
N ILE A 97 5.30 18.87 0.14
CA ILE A 97 3.87 18.83 -0.09
C ILE A 97 3.48 17.39 -0.45
N SER A 98 2.62 16.77 0.37
CA SER A 98 2.11 15.42 0.17
C SER A 98 1.07 15.36 -0.94
N HIS A 99 0.84 14.16 -1.49
CA HIS A 99 -0.29 13.86 -2.37
C HIS A 99 -1.61 13.67 -1.60
N VAL A 100 -1.56 13.51 -0.27
CA VAL A 100 -2.75 13.40 0.58
C VAL A 100 -3.37 14.77 0.80
N ILE A 101 -4.68 14.88 0.58
CA ILE A 101 -5.47 16.10 0.78
C ILE A 101 -6.24 15.98 2.09
N ASP A 102 -6.20 17.02 2.90
CA ASP A 102 -7.07 17.15 4.06
C ASP A 102 -8.48 17.59 3.59
N PRO A 103 -9.52 16.76 3.83
CA PRO A 103 -10.87 17.06 3.36
C PRO A 103 -11.50 18.28 4.06
N GLN A 104 -11.04 18.68 5.25
CA GLN A 104 -11.57 19.84 5.96
C GLN A 104 -11.08 21.16 5.34
N THR A 105 -9.82 21.18 4.89
CA THR A 105 -9.19 22.41 4.38
C THR A 105 -9.11 22.44 2.85
N GLY A 106 -9.32 21.30 2.17
CA GLY A 106 -9.11 21.15 0.73
C GLY A 106 -7.65 21.32 0.29
N ARG A 107 -6.72 21.34 1.24
CA ARG A 107 -5.29 21.57 0.99
C ARG A 107 -4.50 20.28 1.12
N ARG A 108 -3.40 20.18 0.37
CA ARG A 108 -2.43 19.10 0.54
C ARG A 108 -1.81 19.15 1.93
N SER A 109 -1.67 17.98 2.56
CA SER A 109 -1.00 17.86 3.85
C SER A 109 0.47 18.28 3.72
N ARG A 110 0.92 19.09 4.68
CA ARG A 110 2.29 19.62 4.74
C ARG A 110 3.04 18.88 5.85
N TYR A 111 4.25 18.43 5.53
CA TYR A 111 5.20 17.86 6.48
C TYR A 111 6.37 18.82 6.70
#